data_AF-A0A3B8VPB5-F1
#
_entry.id   AF-A0A3B8VPB5-F1
#
_cell.length_a   1.000
_cell.length_b   1.000
_cell.length_c   1.000
_cell.angle_alpha   90.00
_cell.angle_beta   90.00
_cell.angle_gamma   90.00
#
_symmetry.space_group_name_H-M   'P 1'
#
loop_
_entity.id
_entity.type
_entity.pdbx_description
1 polymer ?
#
loop_
_entity_poly.entity_id
_entity_poly.type
_entity_poly.pdbx_seq_one_letter_code
_entity_poly.pdbx_strand_id
1 'polypeptide(L)'
;MNIALQEWELIPAAPSNSSGDSVTFNISNTGRFGHALEVSGNGTHGHSATNCGGSTTTMTVGFEFSGTYRILCPIPGHEGVGMVGEITVDGSNPARASDAYIGIPLMRISPRSGSTVPSTNQDVSVRLHDFTLNPDAIGGANVTGEGNWELTLDGTVVDTWGTTSITLENLAEGEHTISASLRNNDG
;
A
#
# COMPACT_ATOMS: atom_id res chain seq x y z
N MET A 1 10.90 1.89 5.39
CA MET A 1 11.04 1.26 4.06
C MET A 1 12.49 0.85 3.85
N ASN A 2 12.79 -0.32 3.27
CA ASN A 2 14.15 -0.69 2.91
C ASN A 2 14.40 -0.35 1.44
N ILE A 3 15.63 0.04 1.11
CA ILE A 3 16.04 0.28 -0.27
C ILE A 3 17.49 -0.17 -0.45
N ALA A 4 17.73 -0.98 -1.47
CA ALA A 4 19.09 -1.35 -1.87
C ALA A 4 19.55 -0.43 -2.99
N LEU A 5 20.78 0.06 -2.87
CA LEU A 5 21.51 0.80 -3.88
C LEU A 5 22.54 -0.15 -4.46
N GLN A 6 22.50 -0.32 -5.77
CA GLN A 6 23.51 -1.05 -6.53
C GLN A 6 23.93 -0.20 -7.72
N GLU A 7 25.03 -0.59 -8.36
CA GLU A 7 25.47 0.07 -9.57
C GLU A 7 24.31 0.19 -10.57
N TRP A 8 23.91 1.44 -10.77
CA TRP A 8 22.92 1.84 -11.78
C TRP A 8 21.49 1.40 -11.47
N GLU A 9 21.22 0.94 -10.25
CA GLU A 9 19.89 0.45 -9.86
C GLU A 9 19.48 0.93 -8.47
N LEU A 10 18.22 1.33 -8.36
CA LEU A 10 17.53 1.59 -7.10
C LEU A 10 16.49 0.50 -6.91
N ILE A 11 16.65 -0.31 -5.88
CA ILE A 11 15.76 -1.44 -5.60
C ILE A 11 14.99 -1.13 -4.32
N PRO A 12 13.86 -0.39 -4.41
CA PRO A 12 12.97 -0.25 -3.28
C PRO A 12 12.42 -1.62 -2.91
N ALA A 13 12.46 -1.97 -1.62
CA ALA A 13 11.56 -3.02 -1.12
C ALA A 13 10.11 -2.55 -1.32
N ALA A 14 9.18 -3.46 -1.58
CA ALA A 14 7.78 -3.15 -1.89
C ALA A 14 7.22 -1.98 -1.02
N PRO A 15 6.67 -0.92 -1.63
CA PRO A 15 6.26 0.26 -0.87
C PRO A 15 5.01 -0.04 -0.03
N SER A 16 5.05 0.33 1.24
CA SER A 16 3.88 0.48 2.11
C SER A 16 3.90 1.90 2.68
N ASN A 17 4.06 2.89 1.80
CA ASN A 17 4.25 4.28 2.17
C ASN A 17 2.91 4.98 1.99
N SER A 18 2.47 5.69 3.02
CA SER A 18 1.17 6.33 3.00
C SER A 18 1.25 7.83 3.19
N SER A 19 0.34 8.54 2.55
CA SER A 19 0.23 9.99 2.68
C SER A 19 -0.13 10.35 4.13
N GLY A 20 0.51 11.39 4.65
CA GLY A 20 0.41 11.85 6.04
C GLY A 20 1.49 11.27 6.95
N ASP A 21 2.26 10.28 6.50
CA ASP A 21 3.31 9.65 7.30
C ASP A 21 4.72 10.19 6.97
N SER A 22 5.60 10.06 7.95
CA SER A 22 7.05 10.11 7.73
C SER A 22 7.59 8.70 7.56
N VAL A 23 8.26 8.44 6.45
CA VAL A 23 8.88 7.15 6.15
C VAL A 23 10.37 7.24 6.43
N THR A 24 10.87 6.38 7.31
CA THR A 24 12.31 6.14 7.46
C THR A 24 12.76 5.09 6.44
N PHE A 25 13.63 5.49 5.53
CA PHE A 25 14.35 4.65 4.59
C PHE A 25 15.58 4.04 5.26
N ASN A 26 15.67 2.71 5.31
CA ASN A 26 16.88 1.98 5.62
C ASN A 26 17.58 1.66 4.30
N ILE A 27 18.66 2.38 4.03
CA ILE A 27 19.36 2.39 2.75
C ILE A 27 20.57 1.48 2.89
N SER A 28 20.64 0.40 2.11
CA SER A 28 21.79 -0.48 2.04
C SER A 28 22.47 -0.31 0.69
N ASN A 29 23.77 -0.02 0.68
CA ASN A 29 24.54 -0.04 -0.55
C ASN A 29 25.16 -1.43 -0.69
N THR A 30 24.61 -2.26 -1.56
CA THR A 30 25.14 -3.60 -1.84
C THR A 30 26.10 -3.62 -3.02
N GLY A 31 26.30 -2.47 -3.67
CA GLY A 31 27.32 -2.24 -4.68
C GLY A 31 28.71 -1.92 -4.08
N ARG A 32 29.63 -1.61 -4.98
CA ARG A 32 31.04 -1.27 -4.73
C ARG A 32 31.28 0.24 -4.72
N PHE A 33 30.57 1.02 -5.53
CA PHE A 33 30.74 2.47 -5.60
C PHE A 33 29.88 3.23 -4.57
N GLY A 34 30.21 4.49 -4.32
CA GLY A 34 29.40 5.34 -3.45
C GLY A 34 28.03 5.61 -4.10
N HIS A 35 26.97 5.53 -3.29
CA HIS A 35 25.61 5.81 -3.72
C HIS A 35 24.87 6.65 -2.67
N ALA A 36 23.90 7.44 -3.11
CA ALA A 36 22.98 8.16 -2.23
C ALA A 36 21.55 8.00 -2.75
N LEU A 37 20.58 8.35 -1.92
CA LEU A 37 19.17 8.36 -2.30
C LEU A 37 18.62 9.77 -2.18
N GLU A 38 18.01 10.24 -3.26
CA GLU A 38 17.15 11.43 -3.27
C GLU A 38 15.72 11.01 -3.58
N VAL A 39 14.76 11.63 -2.90
CA VAL A 39 13.32 11.47 -3.09
C VAL A 39 12.72 12.85 -3.37
N SER A 40 11.97 12.99 -4.46
CA SER A 40 11.34 14.27 -4.84
C SER A 40 9.97 14.08 -5.48
N GLY A 41 9.05 15.02 -5.27
CA GLY A 41 7.71 15.00 -5.85
C GLY A 41 6.69 15.68 -4.94
N ASN A 42 5.63 16.27 -5.48
CA ASN A 42 4.52 16.85 -4.70
C ASN A 42 4.96 17.77 -3.53
N GLY A 43 6.01 18.58 -3.73
CA GLY A 43 6.58 19.46 -2.69
C GLY A 43 7.47 18.78 -1.65
N THR A 44 7.56 17.45 -1.66
CA THR A 44 8.49 16.67 -0.83
C THR A 44 9.89 16.64 -1.46
N HIS A 45 10.91 16.80 -0.62
CA HIS A 45 12.31 16.61 -0.99
C HIS A 45 13.10 16.00 0.17
N GLY A 46 13.82 14.92 -0.08
CA GLY A 46 14.69 14.26 0.90
C GLY A 46 15.97 13.78 0.24
N HIS A 47 17.10 13.93 0.93
CA HIS A 47 18.42 13.54 0.42
C HIS A 47 19.25 12.87 1.52
N SER A 48 19.78 11.67 1.24
CA SER A 48 20.62 10.93 2.18
C SER A 48 22.09 11.32 2.07
N ALA A 49 22.87 11.06 3.11
CA ALA A 49 24.32 11.09 2.99
C ALA A 49 24.80 10.03 1.96
N THR A 50 25.93 10.30 1.30
CA THR A 50 26.62 9.30 0.47
C THR A 50 27.01 8.09 1.31
N ASN A 51 26.60 6.92 0.84
CA ASN A 51 26.82 5.64 1.47
C ASN A 51 27.88 4.85 0.69
N CYS A 52 28.97 4.46 1.34
CA CYS A 52 30.03 3.65 0.75
C CYS A 52 29.53 2.23 0.42
N GLY A 53 30.21 1.54 -0.49
CA GLY A 53 29.91 0.14 -0.82
C GLY A 53 29.91 -0.77 0.42
N GLY A 54 28.92 -1.65 0.52
CA GLY A 54 28.71 -2.56 1.65
C GLY A 54 28.20 -1.90 2.94
N SER A 55 27.95 -0.59 2.95
CA SER A 55 27.52 0.15 4.14
C SER A 55 26.00 0.40 4.14
N THR A 56 25.47 0.80 5.30
CA THR A 56 24.05 1.17 5.47
C THR A 56 23.92 2.58 6.05
N THR A 57 22.88 3.29 5.65
CA THR A 57 22.49 4.58 6.23
C THR A 57 20.96 4.68 6.34
N THR A 58 20.45 5.73 6.99
CA THR A 58 19.02 5.98 7.11
C THR A 58 18.67 7.41 6.74
N MET A 59 17.48 7.61 6.16
CA MET A 59 16.91 8.92 5.88
C MET A 59 15.43 8.91 6.23
N THR A 60 14.88 9.98 6.80
CA THR A 60 13.44 10.10 7.03
C THR A 60 12.87 11.18 6.12
N VAL A 61 11.77 10.87 5.43
CA VAL A 61 11.07 11.78 4.51
C VAL A 61 9.58 11.79 4.87
N GLY A 62 9.01 12.98 5.02
CA GLY A 62 7.57 13.17 5.18
C GLY A 62 6.87 13.20 3.83
N PHE A 63 5.78 12.45 3.69
CA PHE A 63 4.96 12.45 2.47
C PHE A 63 3.59 13.03 2.78
N GLU A 64 3.41 14.32 2.53
CA GLU A 64 2.14 15.01 2.81
C GLU A 64 1.01 14.54 1.89
N PHE A 65 1.34 14.18 0.64
CA PHE A 65 0.36 13.82 -0.38
C PHE A 65 0.56 12.40 -0.90
N SER A 66 -0.52 11.73 -1.29
CA SER A 66 -0.40 10.49 -2.07
C SER A 66 0.08 10.82 -3.49
N GLY A 67 0.70 9.86 -4.16
CA GLY A 67 1.11 9.99 -5.55
C GLY A 67 2.46 9.36 -5.83
N THR A 68 2.98 9.62 -7.03
CA THR A 68 4.27 9.11 -7.47
C THR A 68 5.37 10.10 -7.12
N TYR A 69 6.42 9.58 -6.49
CA TYR A 69 7.61 10.32 -6.11
C TYR A 69 8.79 9.74 -6.88
N ARG A 70 9.59 10.63 -7.45
CA ARG A 70 10.82 10.26 -8.14
C ARG A 70 11.90 9.95 -7.12
N ILE A 71 12.60 8.84 -7.36
CA ILE A 71 13.80 8.48 -6.61
C ILE A 71 15.01 8.43 -7.55
N LEU A 72 16.17 8.87 -7.08
CA LEU A 72 17.40 8.86 -7.87
C LEU A 72 18.64 8.76 -6.99
N CYS A 73 19.79 8.46 -7.61
CA CYS A 73 21.10 8.72 -7.02
C CYS A 73 21.66 10.05 -7.54
N PRO A 74 21.88 11.05 -6.66
CA PRO A 74 22.23 12.42 -7.04
C PRO A 74 23.72 12.60 -7.41
N ILE A 75 24.52 11.53 -7.34
CA ILE A 75 25.93 11.58 -7.75
C ILE A 75 26.01 11.85 -9.26
N PRO A 76 26.80 12.83 -9.72
CA PRO A 76 26.87 13.20 -11.12
C PRO A 76 27.10 12.00 -12.04
N GLY A 77 26.27 11.90 -13.08
CA GLY A 77 26.33 10.82 -14.08
C GLY A 77 25.55 9.56 -13.71
N HIS A 78 25.20 9.32 -12.43
CA HIS A 78 24.53 8.09 -12.02
C HIS A 78 23.08 8.00 -12.51
N GLU A 79 22.33 9.10 -12.50
CA GLU A 79 21.01 9.17 -13.13
C GLU A 79 21.10 8.85 -14.63
N GLY A 80 22.07 9.46 -15.33
CA GLY A 80 22.21 9.37 -16.79
C GLY A 80 22.53 7.97 -17.30
N VAL A 81 22.86 7.04 -16.41
CA VAL A 81 23.09 5.62 -16.72
C VAL A 81 22.05 4.70 -16.06
N GLY A 82 20.95 5.24 -15.53
CA GLY A 82 19.77 4.47 -15.13
C GLY A 82 19.46 4.46 -13.64
N MET A 83 20.23 5.15 -12.78
CA MET A 83 19.97 5.16 -11.34
C MET A 83 18.87 6.13 -10.93
N VAL A 84 17.69 5.91 -11.50
CA VAL A 84 16.44 6.66 -11.32
C VAL A 84 15.28 5.68 -11.30
N GLY A 85 14.27 5.99 -10.51
CA GLY A 85 13.06 5.19 -10.43
C GLY A 85 11.92 5.99 -9.82
N GLU A 86 10.83 5.31 -9.53
CA GLU A 86 9.66 5.89 -8.91
C GLU A 86 9.23 5.05 -7.71
N ILE A 87 8.74 5.72 -6.67
CA ILE A 87 8.01 5.09 -5.57
C ILE A 87 6.62 5.70 -5.53
N THR A 88 5.62 4.86 -5.35
CA THR A 88 4.26 5.32 -5.10
C THR A 88 4.03 5.42 -3.60
N VAL A 89 3.49 6.55 -3.17
CA VAL A 89 2.92 6.72 -1.83
C VAL A 89 1.42 6.61 -1.98
N ASP A 90 0.85 5.59 -1.37
CA ASP A 90 -0.60 5.38 -1.35
C ASP A 90 -1.28 6.37 -0.38
N GLY A 91 -2.57 6.57 -0.52
CA GLY A 91 -3.32 7.49 0.35
C GLY A 91 -3.69 6.90 1.70
N SER A 92 -3.07 5.80 2.16
CA SER A 92 -3.73 4.97 3.16
C SER A 92 -2.81 4.05 3.99
N ASN A 93 -2.35 4.50 5.16
CA ASN A 93 -1.45 3.74 6.06
C ASN A 93 -1.99 2.33 6.41
N PRO A 94 -1.38 1.24 5.90
CA PRO A 94 -1.76 -0.10 6.28
C PRO A 94 -0.58 -0.88 6.88
N ALA A 95 -0.77 -1.40 8.09
CA ALA A 95 0.15 -2.35 8.67
C ALA A 95 0.30 -3.64 7.83
N ARG A 96 1.54 -4.13 7.86
CA ARG A 96 2.22 -5.21 7.12
C ARG A 96 1.48 -6.56 7.05
N ALA A 97 1.48 -7.15 5.86
CA ALA A 97 1.54 -8.61 5.66
C ALA A 97 2.49 -8.90 4.48
N SER A 98 3.40 -9.86 4.68
CA SER A 98 4.35 -10.38 3.68
C SER A 98 3.73 -11.57 2.96
N ASP A 99 3.77 -11.57 1.62
CA ASP A 99 4.25 -12.67 0.76
C ASP A 99 3.87 -12.41 -0.71
N ALA A 100 4.65 -13.00 -1.62
CA ALA A 100 4.69 -12.78 -3.06
C ALA A 100 3.31 -12.75 -3.76
N TYR A 101 3.17 -11.87 -4.75
CA TYR A 101 1.92 -11.70 -5.50
C TYR A 101 1.99 -12.24 -6.93
N ILE A 102 1.03 -13.10 -7.30
CA ILE A 102 1.01 -13.93 -8.52
C ILE A 102 -0.09 -13.52 -9.52
N GLY A 103 -0.61 -12.29 -9.44
CA GLY A 103 -1.69 -11.80 -10.32
C GLY A 103 -3.08 -12.34 -10.00
N ILE A 104 -3.34 -12.69 -8.72
CA ILE A 104 -4.71 -12.93 -8.23
C ILE A 104 -5.36 -11.59 -7.83
N PRO A 105 -6.67 -11.45 -7.66
CA PRO A 105 -7.24 -10.22 -7.09
C PRO A 105 -7.11 -10.19 -5.54
N LEU A 106 -6.69 -9.05 -4.95
CA LEU A 106 -6.65 -8.85 -3.48
C LEU A 106 -7.79 -7.96 -3.02
N MET A 107 -8.19 -8.20 -1.77
CA MET A 107 -8.98 -7.28 -0.97
C MET A 107 -8.33 -7.06 0.40
N ARG A 108 -8.32 -5.81 0.86
CA ARG A 108 -7.95 -5.41 2.23
C ARG A 108 -9.13 -4.68 2.86
N ILE A 109 -9.45 -4.98 4.11
CA ILE A 109 -10.57 -4.39 4.85
C ILE A 109 -10.08 -3.48 6.01
N SER A 110 -10.83 -2.41 6.26
CA SER A 110 -10.80 -1.56 7.45
C SER A 110 -12.14 -1.68 8.18
N PRO A 111 -12.24 -1.55 9.52
CA PRO A 111 -11.16 -1.29 10.47
C PRO A 111 -10.20 -2.48 10.61
N ARG A 112 -9.00 -2.23 11.14
CA ARG A 112 -7.99 -3.28 11.35
C ARG A 112 -8.48 -4.28 12.40
N SER A 113 -8.14 -5.56 12.21
CA SER A 113 -8.28 -6.57 13.26
C SER A 113 -7.61 -6.11 14.56
N GLY A 114 -8.33 -6.23 15.67
CA GLY A 114 -7.89 -5.80 17.00
C GLY A 114 -8.07 -4.31 17.30
N SER A 115 -8.69 -3.53 16.41
CA SER A 115 -9.05 -2.14 16.70
C SER A 115 -10.13 -2.06 17.79
N THR A 116 -9.93 -1.19 18.78
CA THR A 116 -11.01 -0.72 19.66
C THR A 116 -11.61 0.53 19.04
N VAL A 117 -12.92 0.53 18.79
CA VAL A 117 -13.60 1.67 18.18
C VAL A 117 -14.68 2.18 19.13
N PRO A 118 -14.64 3.46 19.53
CA PRO A 118 -15.53 4.00 20.57
C PRO A 118 -16.93 4.37 20.05
N SER A 119 -17.42 3.69 19.02
CA SER A 119 -18.70 3.97 18.37
C SER A 119 -19.47 2.69 18.09
N THR A 120 -20.80 2.77 18.23
CA THR A 120 -21.73 1.71 17.79
C THR A 120 -21.92 1.70 16.28
N ASN A 121 -21.45 2.75 15.58
CA ASN A 121 -21.42 2.80 14.13
C ASN A 121 -19.97 2.65 13.67
N GLN A 122 -19.73 1.74 12.73
CA GLN A 122 -18.41 1.41 12.24
C GLN A 122 -18.37 1.51 10.71
N ASP A 123 -17.56 2.44 10.20
CA ASP A 123 -17.24 2.46 8.78
C ASP A 123 -16.32 1.29 8.43
N VAL A 124 -16.80 0.42 7.56
CA VAL A 124 -16.05 -0.67 6.97
C VAL A 124 -15.69 -0.26 5.54
N SER A 125 -14.43 -0.42 5.15
CA SER A 125 -13.99 -0.07 3.80
C SER A 125 -13.10 -1.15 3.23
N VAL A 126 -13.23 -1.41 1.93
CA VAL A 126 -12.41 -2.35 1.19
C VAL A 126 -11.52 -1.61 0.19
N ARG A 127 -10.25 -2.04 0.11
CA ARG A 127 -9.32 -1.67 -0.96
C ARG A 127 -9.00 -2.89 -1.78
N LEU A 128 -8.99 -2.71 -3.09
CA LEU A 128 -8.87 -3.77 -4.07
C LEU A 128 -7.60 -3.61 -4.88
N HIS A 129 -7.02 -4.73 -5.29
CA HIS A 129 -5.91 -4.77 -6.24
C HIS A 129 -6.25 -5.78 -7.33
N ASP A 130 -6.05 -5.38 -8.59
CA ASP A 130 -6.39 -6.19 -9.77
C ASP A 130 -7.85 -6.69 -9.79
N PHE A 131 -8.77 -5.90 -9.22
CA PHE A 131 -10.20 -6.19 -9.18
C PHE A 131 -11.04 -4.91 -9.25
N THR A 132 -12.07 -4.93 -10.09
CA THR A 132 -13.00 -3.82 -10.33
C THR A 132 -14.36 -4.16 -9.71
N LEU A 133 -14.91 -3.28 -8.87
CA LEU A 133 -16.27 -3.46 -8.40
C LEU A 133 -17.27 -3.04 -9.46
N ASN A 134 -18.28 -3.88 -9.69
CA ASN A 134 -19.39 -3.58 -10.58
C ASN A 134 -20.73 -3.87 -9.90
N PRO A 135 -21.37 -2.86 -9.27
CA PRO A 135 -22.65 -3.06 -8.59
C PRO A 135 -23.79 -3.42 -9.55
N ASP A 136 -23.69 -3.03 -10.82
CA ASP A 136 -24.73 -3.27 -11.83
C ASP A 136 -24.70 -4.70 -12.40
N ALA A 137 -23.62 -5.45 -12.13
CA ALA A 137 -23.39 -6.80 -12.65
C ALA A 137 -23.54 -7.91 -11.60
N ILE A 138 -23.98 -7.60 -10.37
CA ILE A 138 -24.19 -8.59 -9.31
C ILE A 138 -25.33 -9.55 -9.69
N GLY A 139 -25.06 -10.85 -9.66
CA GLY A 139 -25.93 -11.92 -10.17
C GLY A 139 -25.86 -12.11 -11.69
N GLY A 140 -25.01 -11.35 -12.38
CA GLY A 140 -24.78 -11.42 -13.83
C GLY A 140 -23.70 -12.44 -14.22
N ALA A 141 -23.29 -12.42 -15.49
CA ALA A 141 -22.22 -13.29 -15.98
C ALA A 141 -20.85 -12.88 -15.42
N ASN A 142 -20.01 -13.87 -15.11
CA ASN A 142 -18.63 -13.64 -14.68
C ASN A 142 -17.80 -12.87 -15.72
N VAL A 143 -17.12 -11.83 -15.26
CA VAL A 143 -16.13 -11.06 -16.02
C VAL A 143 -14.82 -11.09 -15.23
N THR A 144 -13.73 -11.52 -15.88
CA THR A 144 -12.43 -11.67 -15.20
C THR A 144 -11.94 -10.35 -14.61
N GLY A 145 -11.61 -10.36 -13.32
CA GLY A 145 -11.12 -9.17 -12.61
C GLY A 145 -12.23 -8.19 -12.24
N GLU A 146 -13.50 -8.59 -12.33
CA GLU A 146 -14.67 -7.79 -11.97
C GLU A 146 -15.58 -8.56 -11.01
N GLY A 147 -16.25 -7.85 -10.11
CA GLY A 147 -17.25 -8.45 -9.24
C GLY A 147 -17.70 -7.56 -8.11
N ASN A 148 -17.96 -8.19 -6.97
CA ASN A 148 -18.45 -7.56 -5.77
C ASN A 148 -17.76 -8.17 -4.54
N TRP A 149 -18.22 -7.80 -3.35
CA TRP A 149 -17.69 -8.36 -2.13
C TRP A 149 -18.75 -8.59 -1.07
N GLU A 150 -18.56 -9.65 -0.31
CA GLU A 150 -19.43 -10.09 0.77
C GLU A 150 -18.78 -9.83 2.12
N LEU A 151 -19.55 -9.27 3.06
CA LEU A 151 -19.13 -9.05 4.44
C LEU A 151 -19.84 -10.05 5.32
N THR A 152 -19.09 -10.58 6.28
CA THR A 152 -19.65 -11.31 7.41
C THR A 152 -19.36 -10.54 8.70
N LEU A 153 -20.38 -10.44 9.54
CA LEU A 153 -20.28 -9.97 10.93
C LEU A 153 -20.55 -11.17 11.84
N ASP A 154 -19.59 -11.49 12.69
CA ASP A 154 -19.64 -12.63 13.62
C ASP A 154 -19.99 -13.96 12.93
N GLY A 155 -19.46 -14.14 11.72
CA GLY A 155 -19.69 -15.32 10.88
C GLY A 155 -21.02 -15.35 10.14
N THR A 156 -21.87 -14.33 10.30
CA THR A 156 -23.14 -14.20 9.58
C THR A 156 -22.97 -13.23 8.42
N VAL A 157 -23.39 -13.63 7.22
CA VAL A 157 -23.40 -12.72 6.05
C VAL A 157 -24.33 -11.55 6.32
N VAL A 158 -23.80 -10.35 6.17
CA VAL A 158 -24.57 -9.11 6.31
C VAL A 158 -25.20 -8.77 4.96
N ASP A 159 -24.37 -8.62 3.92
CA ASP A 159 -24.82 -8.35 2.54
C ASP A 159 -23.65 -8.52 1.54
N THR A 160 -23.92 -8.26 0.27
CA THR A 160 -22.95 -8.09 -0.82
C THR A 160 -22.99 -6.67 -1.39
N TRP A 161 -21.81 -6.05 -1.62
CA TRP A 161 -21.71 -4.69 -2.13
C TRP A 161 -20.79 -4.56 -3.34
N GLY A 162 -21.12 -3.64 -4.23
CA GLY A 162 -20.26 -3.15 -5.31
C GLY A 162 -19.62 -1.78 -5.01
N THR A 163 -19.61 -1.34 -3.75
CA THR A 163 -19.01 -0.08 -3.31
C THR A 163 -17.76 -0.30 -2.48
N THR A 164 -16.90 0.72 -2.32
CA THR A 164 -15.64 0.57 -1.55
C THR A 164 -15.81 0.76 -0.04
N SER A 165 -16.97 1.19 0.44
CA SER A 165 -17.23 1.41 1.86
C SER A 165 -18.71 1.27 2.22
N ILE A 166 -18.95 0.84 3.46
CA ILE A 166 -20.27 0.76 4.11
C ILE A 166 -20.15 1.19 5.56
N THR A 167 -21.26 1.54 6.18
CA THR A 167 -21.33 1.81 7.62
C THR A 167 -22.16 0.71 8.27
N LEU A 168 -21.56 -0.07 9.17
CA LEU A 168 -22.30 -0.93 10.08
C LEU A 168 -22.89 -0.06 11.18
N GLU A 169 -24.19 -0.14 11.38
CA GLU A 169 -24.88 0.64 12.40
C GLU A 169 -25.31 -0.24 13.57
N ASN A 170 -25.36 0.36 14.77
CA ASN A 170 -25.90 -0.28 15.98
C ASN A 170 -25.17 -1.58 16.37
N LEU A 171 -23.86 -1.65 16.17
CA LEU A 171 -23.03 -2.72 16.71
C LEU A 171 -23.15 -2.76 18.23
N ALA A 172 -23.32 -3.96 18.77
CA ALA A 172 -23.35 -4.18 20.20
C ALA A 172 -21.98 -3.84 20.81
N GLU A 173 -21.95 -3.51 22.10
CA GLU A 173 -20.69 -3.42 22.82
C GLU A 173 -20.11 -4.83 22.98
N GLY A 174 -18.86 -5.03 22.56
CA GLY A 174 -18.19 -6.32 22.68
C GLY A 174 -17.15 -6.54 21.59
N GLU A 175 -16.55 -7.73 21.62
CA GLU A 175 -15.67 -8.17 20.55
C GLU A 175 -16.51 -8.65 19.36
N HIS A 176 -16.20 -8.13 18.17
CA HIS A 176 -16.85 -8.50 16.93
C HIS A 176 -15.83 -8.96 15.90
N THR A 177 -16.19 -9.95 15.09
CA THR A 177 -15.40 -10.41 13.94
C THR A 177 -16.01 -9.87 12.66
N ILE A 178 -15.29 -8.99 11.98
CA ILE A 178 -15.68 -8.44 10.68
C ILE A 178 -14.76 -9.06 9.62
N SER A 179 -15.33 -9.73 8.62
CA SER A 179 -14.57 -10.29 7.48
C SER A 179 -15.19 -9.87 6.16
N ALA A 180 -14.37 -9.66 5.13
CA ALA A 180 -14.82 -9.42 3.77
C ALA A 180 -14.16 -10.39 2.78
N SER A 181 -14.89 -10.76 1.75
CA SER A 181 -14.41 -11.67 0.71
C SER A 181 -14.85 -11.21 -0.67
N LEU A 182 -13.93 -11.34 -1.64
CA LEU A 182 -14.24 -11.08 -3.05
C LEU A 182 -15.21 -12.14 -3.59
N ARG A 183 -16.08 -11.69 -4.48
CA ARG A 183 -17.09 -12.49 -5.17
C ARG A 183 -17.09 -12.09 -6.64
N ASN A 184 -17.22 -13.08 -7.53
CA ASN A 184 -17.43 -12.78 -8.95
C ASN A 184 -18.84 -12.22 -9.16
N ASN A 185 -19.10 -11.71 -10.36
CA ASN A 185 -20.44 -11.24 -10.74
C ASN A 185 -21.53 -12.32 -10.56
N ASP A 186 -21.21 -13.61 -10.80
CA ASP A 186 -22.15 -14.72 -10.76
C ASP A 186 -22.34 -15.38 -9.37
N GLY A 187 -21.70 -14.83 -8.33
CA GLY A 187 -21.68 -15.37 -6.96
C GLY A 187 -20.52 -16.32 -6.69
#